data_AF-A0A354I877-F1
#
_entry.id   AF-A0A354I877-F1
#
_cell.length_a   1.000
_cell.length_b   1.000
_cell.length_c   1.000
_cell.angle_alpha   90.00
_cell.angle_beta   90.00
_cell.angle_gamma   90.00
#
_symmetry.space_group_name_H-M   'P 1'
#
loop_
_entity.id
_entity.type
_entity.pdbx_description
1 polymer ?
#
loop_
_entity_poly.entity_id
_entity_poly.type
_entity_poly.pdbx_seq_one_letter_code
_entity_poly.pdbx_strand_id
1 'polypeptide(L)'
;FYKREGHLEVKKRYITESGLNLGSWILTQRRVRAGTVAGSLSEGQIKRLDAIGMRWKDKRSEQFEKGLEEFRRFVVRNDHGDVSLQYETVDGFPLGKWLSTMRSKYKKGSLEREAVEKLEDAGMVWDVQQYRWETYYKAAKEYRNRFGDLEIPGSYVTEDGKKLGVWLNNQKSSYRKKYRADTAWRNAKEPEAATTQMNTGEYRQNRWTEEDKGGFAEEGRHLEKRESGITKEQIQKLESLGICWEGKSAGSFERKYKAASEYYKEYGNLEMPSTFVYKGEKLGKWLNELRLARKKEGQNNQNLTKEKVQKLNQIGMVWEKKDSWEYRCEMAKEYFIKHGNLEISQQYVTEDGIWLGKWLYIQRMQYKKGVLEGWKKEKLEKAGICWKSASELAFEKGCKALEEYFSKYKSLEISKGYVMPDGYRLGSWVYRQRKKKRDGKLTGEQAERLAVLGVE
;
A
#
# COMPACT_ATOMS: atom_id res chain seq x y z
N PHE A 1 63.48 21.36 -18.19
CA PHE A 1 62.08 20.93 -17.93
C PHE A 1 61.89 20.42 -16.50
N TYR A 2 62.41 19.24 -16.12
CA TYR A 2 62.19 18.67 -14.78
C TYR A 2 62.55 19.61 -13.61
N LYS A 3 63.70 20.28 -13.66
CA LYS A 3 64.09 21.29 -12.64
C LYS A 3 63.09 22.45 -12.51
N ARG A 4 62.32 22.76 -13.56
CA ARG A 4 61.34 23.86 -13.61
C ARG A 4 59.94 23.40 -13.20
N GLU A 5 59.51 22.23 -13.68
CA GLU A 5 58.13 21.74 -13.52
C GLU A 5 57.98 20.67 -12.42
N GLY A 6 59.09 20.14 -11.90
CA GLY A 6 59.09 19.09 -10.86
C GLY A 6 58.60 17.71 -11.32
N HIS A 7 58.17 17.54 -12.58
CA HIS A 7 57.68 16.28 -13.12
C HIS A 7 58.10 16.05 -14.58
N LEU A 8 57.87 14.82 -15.07
CA LEU A 8 58.11 14.42 -16.47
C LEU A 8 56.82 14.13 -17.25
N GLU A 9 55.66 14.54 -16.71
CA GLU A 9 54.37 14.49 -17.42
C GLU A 9 54.27 15.60 -18.48
N VAL A 10 54.85 15.33 -19.64
CA VAL A 10 54.94 16.26 -20.76
C VAL A 10 53.86 15.95 -21.81
N LYS A 11 53.14 16.96 -22.32
CA LYS A 11 52.20 16.78 -23.44
C LYS A 11 52.93 16.19 -24.66
N LYS A 12 52.33 15.23 -25.37
CA LYS A 12 52.96 14.53 -26.52
C LYS A 12 53.58 15.46 -27.57
N ARG A 13 53.00 16.64 -27.80
CA ARG A 13 53.46 17.63 -28.80
C ARG A 13 54.28 18.77 -28.20
N TYR A 14 54.75 18.64 -26.95
CA TYR A 14 55.53 19.68 -26.31
C TYR A 14 56.93 19.76 -26.94
N ILE A 15 57.27 20.96 -27.38
CA ILE A 15 58.56 21.31 -27.97
C ILE A 15 59.27 22.25 -26.98
N THR A 16 60.53 21.96 -26.71
CA THR A 16 61.40 22.79 -25.87
C THR A 16 61.79 24.09 -26.58
N GLU A 17 62.29 25.07 -25.84
CA GLU A 17 62.83 26.33 -26.38
C GLU A 17 63.93 26.11 -27.43
N SER A 18 64.63 24.98 -27.38
CA SER A 18 65.66 24.58 -28.35
C SER A 18 65.13 23.73 -29.52
N GLY A 19 63.80 23.63 -29.71
CA GLY A 19 63.19 22.90 -30.83
C GLY A 19 63.04 21.39 -30.64
N LEU A 20 63.45 20.81 -29.50
CA LEU A 20 63.35 19.37 -29.25
C LEU A 20 61.93 18.97 -28.85
N ASN A 21 61.36 17.96 -29.51
CA ASN A 21 60.06 17.37 -29.16
C ASN A 21 60.19 16.42 -27.95
N LEU A 22 60.32 17.01 -26.76
CA LEU A 22 60.49 16.30 -25.51
C LEU A 22 59.30 15.39 -25.18
N GLY A 23 58.08 15.82 -25.52
CA GLY A 23 56.86 15.03 -25.27
C GLY A 23 56.84 13.71 -26.03
N SER A 24 57.19 13.74 -27.33
CA SER A 24 57.29 12.54 -28.13
C SER A 24 58.47 11.67 -27.71
N TRP A 25 59.60 12.29 -27.34
CA TRP A 25 60.79 11.56 -26.91
C TRP A 25 60.57 10.77 -25.62
N ILE A 26 59.96 11.36 -24.58
CA ILE A 26 59.62 10.68 -23.32
C ILE A 26 58.72 9.47 -23.59
N LEU A 27 57.73 9.62 -24.48
CA LEU A 27 56.82 8.53 -24.86
C LEU A 27 57.56 7.39 -25.58
N THR A 28 58.51 7.71 -26.46
CA THR A 28 59.37 6.72 -27.12
C THR A 28 60.23 5.97 -26.11
N GLN A 29 60.83 6.64 -25.12
CA GLN A 29 61.63 5.96 -24.09
C GLN A 29 60.78 4.99 -23.25
N ARG A 30 59.55 5.38 -22.88
CA ARG A 30 58.60 4.48 -22.21
C ARG A 30 58.31 3.23 -23.05
N ARG A 31 58.11 3.40 -24.35
CA ARG A 31 57.81 2.31 -25.30
C ARG A 31 58.98 1.37 -25.54
N VAL A 32 60.20 1.90 -25.63
CA VAL A 32 61.43 1.12 -25.75
C VAL A 32 61.65 0.28 -24.50
N ARG A 33 61.48 0.85 -23.29
CA ARG A 33 61.58 0.07 -22.04
C ARG A 33 60.49 -0.99 -21.93
N ALA A 34 59.29 -0.71 -22.43
CA ALA A 34 58.18 -1.66 -22.47
C ALA A 34 58.34 -2.74 -23.56
N GLY A 35 59.40 -2.70 -24.39
CA GLY A 35 59.61 -3.65 -25.49
C GLY A 35 58.65 -3.48 -26.68
N THR A 36 57.86 -2.41 -26.70
CA THR A 36 56.84 -2.15 -27.73
C THR A 36 57.39 -1.47 -28.99
N VAL A 37 58.60 -0.91 -28.92
CA VAL A 37 59.30 -0.25 -30.02
C VAL A 37 60.76 -0.69 -30.00
N ALA A 38 61.32 -0.97 -31.18
CA ALA A 38 62.73 -1.32 -31.33
C ALA A 38 63.62 -0.18 -30.82
N GLY A 39 64.54 -0.52 -29.90
CA GLY A 39 65.50 0.39 -29.30
C GLY A 39 66.15 -0.26 -28.09
N SER A 40 67.29 0.29 -27.65
CA SER A 40 67.97 -0.15 -26.44
C SER A 40 68.12 1.02 -25.46
N LEU A 41 67.79 0.77 -24.21
CA LEU A 41 68.04 1.67 -23.10
C LEU A 41 69.08 1.02 -22.20
N SER A 42 70.29 1.59 -22.17
CA SER A 42 71.34 1.13 -21.26
C SER A 42 70.92 1.30 -19.80
N GLU A 43 71.45 0.47 -18.90
CA GLU A 43 71.21 0.61 -17.46
C GLU A 43 71.57 2.00 -16.94
N GLY A 44 72.64 2.61 -17.47
CA GLY A 44 73.04 3.97 -17.13
C GLY A 44 72.02 5.03 -17.55
N GLN A 45 71.37 4.87 -18.70
CA GLN A 45 70.27 5.76 -19.13
C GLN A 45 69.03 5.57 -18.26
N ILE A 46 68.69 4.33 -17.92
CA ILE A 46 67.58 4.00 -17.01
C ILE A 46 67.81 4.64 -15.64
N LYS A 47 68.98 4.43 -15.02
CA LYS A 47 69.33 5.03 -13.72
C LYS A 47 69.24 6.55 -13.72
N ARG A 48 69.69 7.22 -14.79
CA ARG A 48 69.59 8.68 -14.92
C ARG A 48 68.15 9.17 -15.03
N LEU A 49 67.29 8.42 -15.73
CA LEU A 49 65.87 8.74 -15.86
C LEU A 49 65.10 8.43 -14.56
N ASP A 50 65.44 7.34 -13.88
CA ASP A 50 64.89 7.00 -12.56
C ASP A 50 65.24 8.07 -11.52
N ALA A 51 66.47 8.59 -11.53
CA ALA A 51 66.92 9.65 -10.64
C ALA A 51 66.15 10.97 -10.77
N ILE A 52 65.48 11.21 -11.90
CA ILE A 52 64.62 12.37 -12.14
C ILE A 52 63.12 12.00 -12.11
N GLY A 53 62.78 10.84 -11.53
CA GLY A 53 61.39 10.43 -11.30
C GLY A 53 60.64 9.98 -12.56
N MET A 54 61.34 9.41 -13.54
CA MET A 54 60.70 8.89 -14.76
C MET A 54 59.69 7.77 -14.42
N ARG A 55 58.42 8.05 -14.71
CA ARG A 55 57.36 7.03 -14.68
C ARG A 55 57.40 6.22 -15.99
N TRP A 56 57.59 4.91 -15.87
CA TRP A 56 57.71 3.99 -17.00
C TRP A 56 56.41 3.33 -17.39
N LYS A 57 55.54 3.06 -16.41
CA LYS A 57 54.20 2.51 -16.64
C LYS A 57 53.25 3.63 -17.06
N ASP A 58 52.32 3.30 -17.95
CA ASP A 58 51.28 4.25 -18.35
C ASP A 58 50.35 4.51 -17.16
N LYS A 59 50.07 5.79 -16.90
CA LYS A 59 49.18 6.22 -15.82
C LYS A 59 47.79 5.58 -15.94
N ARG A 60 47.34 5.30 -17.16
CA ARG A 60 46.04 4.63 -17.40
C ARG A 60 46.06 3.19 -16.96
N SER A 61 47.14 2.45 -17.22
CA SER A 61 47.29 1.06 -16.78
C SER A 61 47.37 0.98 -15.26
N GLU A 62 48.13 1.88 -14.60
CA GLU A 62 48.17 1.94 -13.13
C GLU A 62 46.79 2.25 -12.52
N GLN A 63 46.05 3.20 -13.11
CA GLN A 63 44.69 3.52 -12.67
C GLN A 63 43.70 2.38 -12.92
N PHE A 64 43.90 1.59 -13.98
CA PHE A 64 43.08 0.43 -14.28
C PHE A 64 43.32 -0.67 -13.25
N GLU A 65 44.58 -1.06 -13.01
CA GLU A 65 44.92 -2.08 -12.01
C GLU A 65 44.48 -1.67 -10.61
N LYS A 66 44.68 -0.39 -10.23
CA LYS A 66 44.16 0.13 -8.95
C LYS A 66 42.64 0.02 -8.88
N GLY A 67 41.92 0.43 -9.93
CA GLY A 67 40.45 0.35 -9.96
C GLY A 67 39.93 -1.09 -9.91
N LEU A 68 40.62 -2.01 -10.58
CA LEU A 68 40.29 -3.44 -10.60
C LEU A 68 40.47 -4.06 -9.20
N GLU A 69 41.56 -3.74 -8.52
CA GLU A 69 41.83 -4.22 -7.17
C GLU A 69 40.78 -3.70 -6.17
N GLU A 70 40.48 -2.41 -6.20
CA GLU A 70 39.41 -1.84 -5.36
C GLU A 70 38.04 -2.44 -5.68
N PHE A 71 37.77 -2.76 -6.95
CA PHE A 71 36.54 -3.43 -7.35
C PHE A 71 36.45 -4.86 -6.79
N ARG A 72 37.54 -5.64 -6.86
CA ARG A 72 37.60 -6.99 -6.25
C ARG A 72 37.31 -6.93 -4.76
N ARG A 73 37.95 -5.99 -4.04
CA ARG A 73 37.68 -5.79 -2.60
C ARG A 73 36.22 -5.41 -2.33
N PHE A 74 35.62 -4.59 -3.20
CA PHE A 74 34.20 -4.25 -3.07
C PHE A 74 33.32 -5.49 -3.24
N VAL A 75 33.56 -6.30 -4.27
CA VAL A 75 32.77 -7.51 -4.58
C VAL A 75 32.87 -8.53 -3.45
N VAL A 76 34.08 -8.78 -2.93
CA VAL A 76 34.29 -9.67 -1.77
C VAL A 76 33.53 -9.19 -0.54
N ARG A 77 33.43 -7.87 -0.32
CA ARG A 77 32.76 -7.31 0.86
C ARG A 77 31.22 -7.29 0.75
N ASN A 78 30.69 -7.06 -0.44
CA ASN A 78 29.25 -6.82 -0.64
C ASN A 78 28.54 -7.98 -1.34
N ASP A 79 29.27 -9.02 -1.77
CA ASP A 79 28.76 -10.17 -2.51
C ASP A 79 28.07 -9.79 -3.83
N HIS A 80 28.38 -8.60 -4.37
CA HIS A 80 27.85 -8.12 -5.65
C HIS A 80 28.72 -7.03 -6.30
N GLY A 81 28.63 -6.93 -7.64
CA GLY A 81 29.32 -5.91 -8.45
C GLY A 81 28.52 -4.61 -8.71
N ASP A 82 27.33 -4.45 -8.10
CA ASP A 82 26.53 -3.22 -8.21
C ASP A 82 27.04 -2.12 -7.28
N VAL A 83 27.87 -1.23 -7.83
CA VAL A 83 28.46 -0.09 -7.11
C VAL A 83 27.70 1.20 -7.44
N SER A 84 27.32 1.95 -6.39
CA SER A 84 26.72 3.29 -6.54
C SER A 84 27.67 4.26 -7.25
N LEU A 85 27.14 5.14 -8.10
CA LEU A 85 27.94 6.12 -8.85
C LEU A 85 28.75 7.05 -7.93
N GLN A 86 28.23 7.34 -6.73
CA GLN A 86 28.87 8.21 -5.74
C GLN A 86 29.76 7.44 -4.75
N TYR A 87 29.94 6.13 -4.95
CA TYR A 87 30.78 5.35 -4.06
C TYR A 87 32.25 5.68 -4.27
N GLU A 88 32.91 6.03 -3.16
CA GLU A 88 34.34 6.27 -3.07
C GLU A 88 34.93 5.27 -2.06
N THR A 89 36.11 4.74 -2.35
CA THR A 89 36.80 3.84 -1.41
C THR A 89 37.33 4.63 -0.22
N VAL A 90 37.72 3.92 0.83
CA VAL A 90 38.35 4.52 2.03
C VAL A 90 39.58 5.35 1.65
N ASP A 91 40.31 4.92 0.63
CA ASP A 91 41.50 5.61 0.10
C ASP A 91 41.17 6.77 -0.87
N GLY A 92 39.90 7.19 -0.93
CA GLY A 92 39.42 8.29 -1.77
C GLY A 92 39.36 7.97 -3.27
N PHE A 93 39.39 6.69 -3.67
CA PHE A 93 39.27 6.33 -5.08
C PHE A 93 37.80 6.32 -5.52
N PRO A 94 37.39 7.10 -6.55
CA PRO A 94 36.00 7.20 -6.98
C PRO A 94 35.58 6.00 -7.84
N LEU A 95 35.48 4.82 -7.20
CA LEU A 95 35.21 3.54 -7.84
C LEU A 95 33.90 3.54 -8.64
N GLY A 96 32.84 4.18 -8.13
CA GLY A 96 31.56 4.28 -8.85
C GLY A 96 31.66 4.99 -10.21
N LYS A 97 32.38 6.11 -10.25
CA LYS A 97 32.64 6.88 -11.49
C LYS A 97 33.56 6.12 -12.43
N TRP A 98 34.57 5.43 -11.89
CA TRP A 98 35.49 4.61 -12.67
C TRP A 98 34.76 3.43 -13.36
N LEU A 99 33.93 2.68 -12.63
CA LEU A 99 33.13 1.59 -13.21
C LEU A 99 32.14 2.09 -14.27
N SER A 100 31.50 3.24 -14.04
CA SER A 100 30.65 3.89 -15.06
C SER A 100 31.41 4.21 -16.35
N THR A 101 32.67 4.66 -16.21
CA THR A 101 33.56 4.90 -17.35
C THR A 101 33.91 3.59 -18.07
N MET A 102 34.20 2.51 -17.33
CA MET A 102 34.50 1.20 -17.93
C MET A 102 33.28 0.64 -18.69
N ARG A 103 32.07 0.71 -18.12
CA ARG A 103 30.82 0.34 -18.82
C ARG A 103 30.61 1.14 -20.09
N SER A 104 30.92 2.45 -20.05
CA SER A 104 30.81 3.33 -21.21
C SER A 104 31.80 2.98 -22.32
N LYS A 105 33.04 2.60 -21.96
CA LYS A 105 34.05 2.13 -22.93
C LYS A 105 33.68 0.79 -23.53
N TYR A 106 33.22 -0.15 -22.70
CA TYR A 106 32.72 -1.45 -23.15
C TYR A 106 31.58 -1.29 -24.16
N LYS A 107 30.58 -0.45 -23.85
CA LYS A 107 29.47 -0.16 -24.78
C LYS A 107 29.93 0.45 -26.11
N LYS A 108 31.04 1.19 -26.12
CA LYS A 108 31.63 1.81 -27.32
C LYS A 108 32.59 0.87 -28.05
N GLY A 109 32.84 -0.35 -27.55
CA GLY A 109 33.80 -1.29 -28.12
C GLY A 109 35.26 -0.83 -28.02
N SER A 110 35.57 0.14 -27.15
CA SER A 110 36.92 0.73 -27.03
C SER A 110 37.72 0.18 -25.84
N LEU A 111 37.21 -0.86 -25.19
CA LEU A 111 37.89 -1.57 -24.11
C LEU A 111 38.61 -2.79 -24.69
N GLU A 112 39.87 -2.97 -24.34
CA GLU A 112 40.67 -4.11 -24.77
C GLU A 112 40.11 -5.42 -24.20
N ARG A 113 40.22 -6.52 -24.95
CA ARG A 113 39.66 -7.82 -24.57
C ARG A 113 40.19 -8.32 -23.23
N GLU A 114 41.50 -8.22 -22.99
CA GLU A 114 42.13 -8.61 -21.72
C GLU A 114 41.55 -7.81 -20.53
N ALA A 115 41.25 -6.53 -20.74
CA ALA A 115 40.65 -5.69 -19.72
C ALA A 115 39.17 -6.05 -19.44
N VAL A 116 38.45 -6.54 -20.46
CA VAL A 116 37.09 -7.09 -20.30
C VAL A 116 37.13 -8.36 -19.47
N GLU A 117 37.97 -9.32 -19.83
CA GLU A 117 38.12 -10.61 -19.13
C GLU A 117 38.47 -10.39 -17.65
N LYS A 118 39.45 -9.53 -17.36
CA LYS A 118 39.83 -9.16 -15.98
C LYS A 118 38.68 -8.57 -15.17
N LEU A 119 37.82 -7.76 -15.80
CA LEU A 119 36.67 -7.16 -15.14
C LEU A 119 35.55 -8.19 -14.92
N GLU A 120 35.31 -9.08 -15.88
CA GLU A 120 34.35 -10.17 -15.77
C GLU A 120 34.73 -11.14 -14.63
N ASP A 121 36.00 -11.53 -14.56
CA ASP A 121 36.55 -12.35 -13.47
C ASP A 121 36.37 -11.68 -12.10
N ALA A 122 36.43 -10.35 -12.05
CA ALA A 122 36.20 -9.58 -10.84
C ALA A 122 34.72 -9.42 -10.46
N GLY A 123 33.77 -9.94 -11.27
CA GLY A 123 32.33 -9.83 -11.03
C GLY A 123 31.67 -8.60 -11.64
N MET A 124 32.22 -8.07 -12.74
CA MET A 124 31.71 -6.85 -13.38
C MET A 124 30.28 -7.03 -13.90
N VAL A 125 29.37 -6.22 -13.36
CA VAL A 125 28.01 -6.09 -13.90
C VAL A 125 28.02 -5.05 -15.01
N TRP A 126 28.00 -5.50 -16.28
CA TRP A 126 27.92 -4.62 -17.44
C TRP A 126 26.55 -3.94 -17.57
N ASP A 127 25.46 -4.69 -17.36
CA ASP A 127 24.09 -4.17 -17.34
C ASP A 127 23.52 -4.12 -15.92
N VAL A 128 23.71 -2.98 -15.27
CA VAL A 128 23.23 -2.73 -13.91
C VAL A 128 21.70 -2.80 -13.82
N GLN A 129 20.98 -2.39 -14.87
CA GLN A 129 19.51 -2.37 -14.83
C GLN A 129 18.95 -3.78 -14.89
N GLN A 130 19.47 -4.62 -15.80
CA GLN A 130 19.08 -6.03 -15.88
C GLN A 130 19.43 -6.78 -14.60
N TYR A 131 20.65 -6.59 -14.08
CA TYR A 131 21.08 -7.21 -12.82
C TYR A 131 20.17 -6.85 -11.65
N ARG A 132 19.83 -5.56 -11.49
CA ARG A 132 18.88 -5.11 -10.46
C ARG A 132 17.51 -5.74 -10.67
N TRP A 133 17.01 -5.78 -11.91
CA TRP A 133 15.71 -6.37 -12.21
C TRP A 133 15.66 -7.86 -11.81
N GLU A 134 16.67 -8.66 -12.19
CA GLU A 134 16.75 -10.08 -11.82
C GLU A 134 16.85 -10.27 -10.30
N THR A 135 17.57 -9.39 -9.62
CA THR A 135 17.69 -9.40 -8.15
C THR A 135 16.33 -9.17 -7.48
N TYR A 136 15.57 -8.17 -7.94
CA TYR A 136 14.22 -7.92 -7.44
C TYR A 136 13.23 -9.03 -7.83
N TYR A 137 13.40 -9.64 -9.00
CA TYR A 137 12.59 -10.77 -9.44
C TYR A 137 12.79 -12.00 -8.53
N LYS A 138 14.04 -12.31 -8.14
CA LYS A 138 14.34 -13.35 -7.14
C LYS A 138 13.65 -13.06 -5.80
N ALA A 139 13.75 -11.82 -5.31
CA ALA A 139 13.08 -11.42 -4.07
C ALA A 139 11.54 -11.51 -4.17
N ALA A 140 10.96 -11.20 -5.33
CA ALA A 140 9.53 -11.41 -5.58
C ALA A 140 9.14 -12.89 -5.55
N LYS A 141 9.95 -13.76 -6.16
CA LYS A 141 9.74 -15.21 -6.15
C LYS A 141 9.79 -15.77 -4.73
N GLU A 142 10.77 -15.35 -3.93
CA GLU A 142 10.88 -15.73 -2.51
C GLU A 142 9.68 -15.26 -1.69
N TYR A 143 9.25 -14.01 -1.88
CA TYR A 143 8.05 -13.49 -1.25
C TYR A 143 6.81 -14.33 -1.60
N ARG A 144 6.60 -14.65 -2.88
CA ARG A 144 5.50 -15.51 -3.32
C ARG A 144 5.56 -16.88 -2.66
N ASN A 145 6.74 -17.49 -2.58
CA ASN A 145 6.89 -18.80 -1.93
C ASN A 145 6.53 -18.75 -0.44
N ARG A 146 6.78 -17.63 0.24
CA ARG A 146 6.52 -17.45 1.67
C ARG A 146 5.07 -17.06 1.99
N PHE A 147 4.43 -16.24 1.16
CA PHE A 147 3.11 -15.65 1.45
C PHE A 147 2.01 -16.10 0.49
N GLY A 148 2.34 -16.84 -0.58
CA GLY A 148 1.39 -17.39 -1.55
C GLY A 148 0.92 -16.42 -2.64
N ASP A 149 1.20 -15.12 -2.51
CA ASP A 149 0.83 -14.10 -3.50
C ASP A 149 1.93 -13.04 -3.71
N LEU A 150 1.71 -12.14 -4.69
CA LEU A 150 2.56 -11.00 -5.00
C LEU A 150 1.89 -9.65 -4.68
N GLU A 151 0.89 -9.64 -3.80
CA GLU A 151 0.17 -8.42 -3.40
C GLU A 151 0.88 -7.73 -2.23
N ILE A 152 2.10 -7.29 -2.55
CA ILE A 152 3.02 -6.69 -1.59
C ILE A 152 2.59 -5.23 -1.28
N PRO A 153 2.48 -4.84 0.00
CA PRO A 153 2.28 -3.45 0.38
C PRO A 153 3.34 -2.54 -0.26
N GLY A 154 2.95 -1.37 -0.75
CA GLY A 154 3.88 -0.47 -1.45
C GLY A 154 5.06 0.01 -0.59
N SER A 155 4.93 -0.04 0.73
CA SER A 155 5.98 0.28 1.71
C SER A 155 6.83 -0.92 2.13
N TYR A 156 6.55 -2.12 1.63
CA TYR A 156 7.26 -3.33 2.04
C TYR A 156 8.73 -3.28 1.60
N VAL A 157 9.59 -3.61 2.55
CA VAL A 157 11.03 -3.75 2.40
C VAL A 157 11.38 -5.16 2.88
N THR A 158 12.17 -5.88 2.09
CA THR A 158 12.69 -7.20 2.45
C THR A 158 13.72 -7.09 3.57
N GLU A 159 14.05 -8.22 4.20
CA GLU A 159 15.01 -8.28 5.32
C GLU A 159 16.41 -7.76 4.92
N ASP A 160 16.78 -7.90 3.65
CA ASP A 160 18.01 -7.40 3.03
C ASP A 160 17.90 -5.94 2.52
N GLY A 161 16.85 -5.21 2.91
CA GLY A 161 16.69 -3.77 2.66
C GLY A 161 16.15 -3.40 1.27
N LYS A 162 15.76 -4.36 0.42
CA LYS A 162 15.25 -4.07 -0.92
C LYS A 162 13.79 -3.62 -0.85
N LYS A 163 13.48 -2.47 -1.49
CA LYS A 163 12.12 -1.88 -1.53
C LYS A 163 11.20 -2.59 -2.52
N LEU A 164 10.97 -3.88 -2.29
CA LEU A 164 10.26 -4.77 -3.21
C LEU A 164 8.82 -4.29 -3.51
N GLY A 165 8.12 -3.72 -2.53
CA GLY A 165 6.79 -3.14 -2.72
C GLY A 165 6.77 -1.96 -3.69
N VAL A 166 7.76 -1.09 -3.62
CA VAL A 166 7.91 0.04 -4.56
C VAL A 166 8.24 -0.47 -5.96
N TRP A 167 9.16 -1.43 -6.04
CA TRP A 167 9.59 -2.02 -7.31
C TRP A 167 8.43 -2.68 -8.07
N LEU A 168 7.63 -3.53 -7.43
CA LEU A 168 6.46 -4.15 -8.06
C LEU A 168 5.43 -3.12 -8.54
N ASN A 169 5.18 -2.06 -7.76
CA ASN A 169 4.29 -0.98 -8.18
C ASN A 169 4.81 -0.25 -9.42
N ASN A 170 6.12 -0.04 -9.52
CA ASN A 170 6.75 0.54 -10.71
C ASN A 170 6.60 -0.38 -11.93
N GLN A 171 6.74 -1.71 -11.78
CA GLN A 171 6.49 -2.66 -12.87
C GLN A 171 5.03 -2.60 -13.35
N LYS A 172 4.07 -2.64 -12.41
CA LYS A 172 2.63 -2.48 -12.73
C LYS A 172 2.34 -1.15 -13.42
N SER A 173 2.99 -0.06 -13.00
CA SER A 173 2.83 1.25 -13.65
C SER A 173 3.43 1.28 -15.05
N SER A 174 4.60 0.69 -15.27
CA SER A 174 5.25 0.61 -16.58
C SER A 174 4.43 -0.23 -17.56
N TYR A 175 3.88 -1.36 -17.10
CA TYR A 175 2.95 -2.18 -17.88
C TYR A 175 1.71 -1.38 -18.29
N ARG A 176 1.07 -0.67 -17.35
CA ARG A 176 -0.09 0.19 -17.66
C ARG A 176 0.26 1.29 -18.66
N LYS A 177 1.38 1.98 -18.51
CA LYS A 177 1.79 3.01 -19.48
C LYS A 177 1.98 2.43 -20.89
N LYS A 178 2.49 1.20 -21.00
CA LYS A 178 2.77 0.53 -22.28
C LYS A 178 1.53 -0.11 -22.92
N TYR A 179 0.57 -0.62 -22.12
CA TYR A 179 -0.55 -1.44 -22.62
C TYR A 179 -1.96 -0.94 -22.28
N ARG A 180 -2.14 0.14 -21.50
CA ARG A 180 -3.46 0.66 -21.10
C ARG A 180 -4.14 1.55 -22.16
N ALA A 181 -3.52 1.74 -23.33
CA ALA A 181 -4.22 2.20 -24.52
C ALA A 181 -5.04 1.07 -25.20
N ASP A 182 -4.85 -0.20 -24.78
CA ASP A 182 -5.31 -1.38 -25.52
C ASP A 182 -6.04 -2.42 -24.64
N THR A 183 -6.34 -2.10 -23.37
CA THR A 183 -7.05 -3.03 -22.46
C THR A 183 -8.54 -3.24 -22.81
N ALA A 184 -9.08 -2.49 -23.78
CA ALA A 184 -10.37 -2.81 -24.39
C ALA A 184 -10.30 -4.04 -25.33
N TRP A 185 -9.12 -4.35 -25.88
CA TRP A 185 -8.93 -5.44 -26.84
C TRP A 185 -8.72 -6.81 -26.18
N ARG A 186 -7.97 -6.90 -25.07
CA ARG A 186 -7.69 -8.18 -24.39
C ARG A 186 -8.92 -8.79 -23.71
N ASN A 187 -9.77 -7.98 -23.09
CA ASN A 187 -11.02 -8.45 -22.49
C ASN A 187 -12.08 -8.86 -23.54
N ALA A 188 -11.84 -8.57 -24.82
CA ALA A 188 -12.72 -8.95 -25.93
C ALA A 188 -12.29 -10.26 -26.64
N LYS A 189 -11.17 -10.89 -26.24
CA LYS A 189 -10.58 -12.00 -27.00
C LYS A 189 -10.62 -13.39 -26.36
N GLU A 190 -11.31 -13.59 -25.24
CA GLU A 190 -11.61 -14.93 -24.75
C GLU A 190 -13.06 -15.04 -24.22
N PRO A 191 -14.06 -15.31 -25.08
CA PRO A 191 -15.22 -16.08 -24.68
C PRO A 191 -14.93 -17.58 -24.84
N GLU A 192 -15.47 -18.36 -23.92
CA GLU A 192 -15.32 -19.81 -23.81
C GLU A 192 -15.85 -20.60 -25.04
N ALA A 193 -15.18 -21.73 -25.29
CA ALA A 193 -15.67 -22.99 -25.87
C ALA A 193 -15.49 -23.32 -27.39
N ALA A 194 -15.08 -24.58 -27.59
CA ALA A 194 -15.38 -25.52 -28.68
C ALA A 194 -14.39 -25.69 -29.87
N THR A 195 -13.75 -26.86 -29.87
CA THR A 195 -13.52 -27.83 -30.97
C THR A 195 -13.81 -27.38 -32.41
N THR A 196 -12.83 -27.47 -33.32
CA THR A 196 -12.89 -28.14 -34.65
C THR A 196 -11.61 -27.85 -35.48
N GLN A 197 -11.27 -28.84 -36.30
CA GLN A 197 -10.07 -29.06 -37.12
C GLN A 197 -9.77 -28.02 -38.20
N MET A 198 -8.48 -28.03 -38.61
CA MET A 198 -7.89 -27.76 -39.93
C MET A 198 -8.76 -27.09 -41.01
N ASN A 199 -8.28 -25.99 -41.61
CA ASN A 199 -7.73 -26.06 -42.97
C ASN A 199 -6.92 -24.82 -43.38
N THR A 200 -6.02 -25.10 -44.32
CA THR A 200 -5.11 -24.30 -45.15
C THR A 200 -5.54 -22.90 -45.58
N GLY A 201 -4.54 -22.01 -45.71
CA GLY A 201 -4.62 -20.78 -46.50
C GLY A 201 -3.28 -20.05 -46.50
N GLU A 202 -2.50 -20.26 -47.56
CA GLU A 202 -1.26 -19.54 -47.90
C GLU A 202 -1.38 -18.02 -47.74
N TYR A 203 -0.28 -17.32 -47.44
CA TYR A 203 0.21 -16.22 -48.29
C TYR A 203 1.58 -15.66 -47.83
N ARG A 204 2.55 -15.79 -48.75
CA ARG A 204 3.70 -14.92 -49.09
C ARG A 204 4.94 -14.82 -48.19
N GLN A 205 5.88 -15.69 -48.57
CA GLN A 205 7.33 -15.45 -48.74
C GLN A 205 7.73 -14.01 -49.11
N ASN A 206 8.81 -13.54 -48.47
CA ASN A 206 9.87 -12.70 -49.03
C ASN A 206 11.16 -13.13 -48.29
N ARG A 207 11.94 -14.10 -48.80
CA ARG A 207 13.07 -13.95 -49.73
C ARG A 207 14.02 -12.80 -49.35
N TRP A 208 15.01 -13.11 -48.51
CA TRP A 208 16.33 -12.48 -48.52
C TRP A 208 17.38 -13.60 -48.39
N THR A 209 18.29 -13.66 -49.35
CA THR A 209 19.33 -14.70 -49.51
C THR A 209 20.53 -14.40 -48.65
N GLU A 210 21.07 -15.45 -48.01
CA GLU A 210 22.09 -15.43 -46.97
C GLU A 210 23.46 -15.90 -47.49
N GLU A 211 23.95 -15.33 -48.60
CA GLU A 211 25.24 -15.76 -49.17
C GLU A 211 26.18 -14.57 -49.38
N ASP A 212 27.42 -14.78 -48.91
CA ASP A 212 28.62 -13.94 -48.99
C ASP A 212 28.86 -12.88 -47.90
N LYS A 213 29.21 -13.33 -46.68
CA LYS A 213 30.48 -12.93 -46.00
C LYS A 213 31.02 -14.06 -45.11
N GLY A 214 32.21 -14.53 -45.46
CA GLY A 214 32.95 -15.59 -44.79
C GLY A 214 33.32 -15.28 -43.34
N GLY A 215 33.55 -16.37 -42.60
CA GLY A 215 33.55 -16.44 -41.15
C GLY A 215 34.69 -15.75 -40.43
N PHE A 216 34.33 -15.17 -39.28
CA PHE A 216 35.05 -15.24 -38.00
C PHE A 216 33.97 -15.11 -36.91
N ALA A 217 33.96 -15.99 -35.92
CA ALA A 217 32.92 -16.11 -34.91
C ALA A 217 32.63 -14.77 -34.18
N GLU A 218 31.48 -14.15 -34.49
CA GLU A 218 30.93 -12.98 -33.81
C GLU A 218 29.91 -13.41 -32.74
N GLU A 219 30.37 -14.00 -31.64
CA GLU A 219 29.53 -14.09 -30.44
C GLU A 219 29.71 -12.84 -29.59
N GLY A 220 28.65 -12.01 -29.52
CA GLY A 220 28.46 -11.08 -28.39
C GLY A 220 28.53 -9.57 -28.68
N ARG A 221 28.39 -9.08 -29.91
CA ARG A 221 28.37 -7.61 -30.17
C ARG A 221 27.17 -7.12 -30.98
N HIS A 222 25.96 -7.37 -30.47
CA HIS A 222 24.78 -6.62 -30.87
C HIS A 222 23.92 -6.30 -29.65
N LEU A 223 24.11 -5.11 -29.07
CA LEU A 223 23.11 -4.53 -28.18
C LEU A 223 22.06 -3.85 -29.06
N GLU A 224 21.01 -4.60 -29.41
CA GLU A 224 19.83 -4.09 -30.10
C GLU A 224 19.28 -2.83 -29.39
N LYS A 225 18.63 -1.94 -30.16
CA LYS A 225 17.97 -0.73 -29.64
C LYS A 225 16.99 -1.15 -28.53
N ARG A 226 17.35 -0.83 -27.28
CA ARG A 226 16.51 -1.16 -26.11
C ARG A 226 15.12 -0.55 -26.25
N GLU A 227 14.10 -1.41 -26.20
CA GLU A 227 12.73 -0.97 -25.99
C GLU A 227 12.64 -0.21 -24.66
N SER A 228 12.00 0.96 -24.68
CA SER A 228 11.74 1.71 -23.44
C SER A 228 10.60 1.05 -22.66
N GLY A 229 10.78 0.89 -21.35
CA GLY A 229 9.78 0.29 -20.44
C GLY A 229 9.99 -1.21 -20.19
N ILE A 230 8.96 -1.86 -19.64
CA ILE A 230 9.00 -3.29 -19.31
C ILE A 230 9.04 -4.14 -20.60
N THR A 231 9.94 -5.12 -20.66
CA THR A 231 10.10 -6.00 -21.83
C THR A 231 9.06 -7.13 -21.83
N LYS A 232 8.83 -7.77 -22.98
CA LYS A 232 7.90 -8.92 -23.07
C LYS A 232 8.35 -10.09 -22.18
N GLU A 233 9.66 -10.37 -22.14
CA GLU A 233 10.23 -11.40 -21.26
C GLU A 233 10.03 -11.08 -19.78
N GLN A 234 10.21 -9.82 -19.37
CA GLN A 234 9.97 -9.39 -17.99
C GLN A 234 8.49 -9.54 -17.60
N ILE A 235 7.57 -9.31 -18.53
CA ILE A 235 6.13 -9.56 -18.33
C ILE A 235 5.87 -11.04 -18.12
N GLN A 236 6.34 -11.91 -19.03
CA GLN A 236 6.16 -13.36 -18.93
C GLN A 236 6.72 -13.93 -17.63
N LYS A 237 7.90 -13.47 -17.20
CA LYS A 237 8.49 -13.86 -15.92
C LYS A 237 7.57 -13.49 -14.75
N LEU A 238 7.05 -12.26 -14.70
CA LEU A 238 6.16 -11.83 -13.62
C LEU A 238 4.78 -12.52 -13.67
N GLU A 239 4.26 -12.82 -14.87
CA GLU A 239 3.04 -13.61 -15.07
C GLU A 239 3.19 -15.05 -14.59
N SER A 240 4.35 -15.66 -14.82
CA SER A 240 4.67 -16.98 -14.23
C SER A 240 4.65 -16.95 -12.70
N LEU A 241 4.95 -15.78 -12.11
CA LEU A 241 4.83 -15.55 -10.68
C LEU A 241 3.40 -15.19 -10.23
N GLY A 242 2.41 -15.18 -11.12
CA GLY A 242 1.02 -14.87 -10.79
C GLY A 242 0.78 -13.40 -10.46
N ILE A 243 1.54 -12.47 -11.07
CA ILE A 243 1.33 -11.04 -10.85
C ILE A 243 -0.06 -10.60 -11.33
N CYS A 244 -0.79 -9.86 -10.49
CA CYS A 244 -2.02 -9.18 -10.92
C CYS A 244 -1.66 -7.79 -11.47
N TRP A 245 -1.80 -7.61 -12.79
CA TRP A 245 -1.55 -6.33 -13.48
C TRP A 245 -2.62 -5.27 -13.19
N GLU A 246 -3.81 -5.71 -12.82
CA GLU A 246 -4.92 -4.84 -12.47
C GLU A 246 -4.59 -3.97 -11.23
N GLY A 247 -5.33 -2.89 -11.05
CA GLY A 247 -5.09 -1.93 -9.95
C GLY A 247 -5.09 -2.60 -8.57
N LYS A 248 -4.53 -1.92 -7.56
CA LYS A 248 -4.64 -2.30 -6.13
C LYS A 248 -6.07 -2.68 -5.69
N SER A 249 -7.07 -2.23 -6.45
CA SER A 249 -8.51 -2.47 -6.23
C SER A 249 -9.00 -3.84 -6.72
N ALA A 250 -8.42 -4.40 -7.78
CA ALA A 250 -8.89 -5.65 -8.37
C ALA A 250 -8.30 -6.88 -7.67
N GLY A 251 -6.97 -6.96 -7.48
CA GLY A 251 -6.39 -8.03 -6.65
C GLY A 251 -6.94 -8.05 -5.21
N SER A 252 -7.31 -6.87 -4.67
CA SER A 252 -8.04 -6.77 -3.41
C SER A 252 -9.49 -7.27 -3.49
N PHE A 253 -10.15 -7.24 -4.64
CA PHE A 253 -11.52 -7.72 -4.82
C PHE A 253 -11.55 -9.24 -4.79
N GLU A 254 -10.78 -9.92 -5.63
CA GLU A 254 -10.73 -11.39 -5.69
C GLU A 254 -10.34 -12.02 -4.34
N ARG A 255 -9.38 -11.43 -3.62
CA ARG A 255 -8.97 -11.89 -2.28
C ARG A 255 -10.09 -11.75 -1.25
N LYS A 256 -10.74 -10.59 -1.20
CA LYS A 256 -11.85 -10.35 -0.28
C LYS A 256 -13.11 -11.13 -0.67
N TYR A 257 -13.31 -11.37 -1.96
CA TYR A 257 -14.35 -12.23 -2.50
C TYR A 257 -14.14 -13.68 -2.06
N LYS A 258 -12.91 -14.21 -2.18
CA LYS A 258 -12.57 -15.55 -1.67
C LYS A 258 -12.83 -15.66 -0.18
N ALA A 259 -12.34 -14.69 0.61
CA ALA A 259 -12.57 -14.65 2.05
C ALA A 259 -14.07 -14.54 2.41
N ALA A 260 -14.86 -13.75 1.68
CA ALA A 260 -16.30 -13.67 1.86
C ALA A 260 -17.04 -14.95 1.44
N SER A 261 -16.60 -15.62 0.37
CA SER A 261 -17.15 -16.91 -0.05
C SER A 261 -16.89 -18.01 0.99
N GLU A 262 -15.68 -18.06 1.57
CA GLU A 262 -15.35 -18.96 2.68
C GLU A 262 -16.20 -18.66 3.91
N TYR A 263 -16.31 -17.38 4.30
CA TYR A 263 -17.16 -16.97 5.42
C TYR A 263 -18.64 -17.37 5.18
N TYR A 264 -19.16 -17.16 3.97
CA TYR A 264 -20.54 -17.51 3.65
C TYR A 264 -20.77 -19.03 3.73
N LYS A 265 -19.80 -19.85 3.30
CA LYS A 265 -19.87 -21.31 3.45
C LYS A 265 -19.91 -21.75 4.92
N GLU A 266 -19.22 -21.01 5.80
CA GLU A 266 -19.09 -21.34 7.22
C GLU A 266 -20.29 -20.84 8.05
N TYR A 267 -20.82 -19.65 7.75
CA TYR A 267 -21.83 -18.97 8.60
C TYR A 267 -23.18 -18.72 7.91
N GLY A 268 -23.30 -19.02 6.60
CA GLY A 268 -24.55 -18.90 5.84
C GLY A 268 -25.06 -17.46 5.65
N ASN A 269 -24.29 -16.44 6.02
CA ASN A 269 -24.67 -15.03 5.88
C ASN A 269 -23.46 -14.13 5.59
N LEU A 270 -23.71 -12.90 5.12
CA LEU A 270 -22.70 -11.84 4.91
C LEU A 270 -23.05 -10.56 5.69
N GLU A 271 -23.66 -10.75 6.86
CA GLU A 271 -24.19 -9.68 7.71
C GLU A 271 -23.31 -9.42 8.92
N MET A 272 -22.04 -9.09 8.68
CA MET A 272 -21.13 -8.70 9.75
C MET A 272 -21.09 -7.16 9.97
N PRO A 273 -20.73 -6.71 11.18
CA PRO A 273 -20.44 -5.30 11.46
C PRO A 273 -19.30 -4.74 10.61
N SER A 274 -19.28 -3.43 10.36
CA SER A 274 -18.23 -2.80 9.53
C SER A 274 -16.81 -2.91 10.11
N THR A 275 -16.69 -3.20 11.41
CA THR A 275 -15.42 -3.41 12.11
C THR A 275 -14.90 -4.85 11.99
N PHE A 276 -15.70 -5.77 11.44
CA PHE A 276 -15.37 -7.19 11.44
C PHE A 276 -14.20 -7.53 10.50
N VAL A 277 -13.31 -8.39 10.99
CA VAL A 277 -12.11 -8.87 10.31
C VAL A 277 -12.13 -10.39 10.25
N TYR A 278 -11.98 -10.98 9.06
CA TYR A 278 -11.93 -12.43 8.85
C TYR A 278 -10.62 -12.79 8.15
N LYS A 279 -9.83 -13.68 8.75
CA LYS A 279 -8.51 -14.11 8.24
C LYS A 279 -7.61 -12.94 7.82
N GLY A 280 -7.61 -11.86 8.61
CA GLY A 280 -6.82 -10.64 8.35
C GLY A 280 -7.49 -9.63 7.41
N GLU A 281 -8.60 -9.97 6.76
CA GLU A 281 -9.33 -9.09 5.85
C GLU A 281 -10.47 -8.34 6.54
N LYS A 282 -10.55 -7.02 6.35
CA LYS A 282 -11.62 -6.16 6.87
C LYS A 282 -12.92 -6.31 6.06
N LEU A 283 -13.48 -7.52 6.04
CA LEU A 283 -14.65 -7.88 5.24
C LEU A 283 -15.86 -7.00 5.55
N GLY A 284 -16.10 -6.68 6.82
CA GLY A 284 -17.24 -5.84 7.21
C GLY A 284 -17.18 -4.45 6.59
N LYS A 285 -16.00 -3.82 6.62
CA LYS A 285 -15.78 -2.50 6.01
C LYS A 285 -15.96 -2.58 4.49
N TRP A 286 -15.36 -3.59 3.87
CA TRP A 286 -15.41 -3.78 2.42
C TRP A 286 -16.83 -4.00 1.89
N LEU A 287 -17.62 -4.89 2.53
CA LEU A 287 -19.00 -5.14 2.12
C LEU A 287 -19.88 -3.90 2.33
N ASN A 288 -19.58 -3.04 3.31
CA ASN A 288 -20.28 -1.76 3.49
C ASN A 288 -19.92 -0.75 2.40
N GLU A 289 -18.64 -0.66 2.02
CA GLU A 289 -18.17 0.17 0.90
C GLU A 289 -18.85 -0.23 -0.42
N LEU A 290 -19.02 -1.54 -0.67
CA LEU A 290 -19.73 -2.07 -1.84
C LEU A 290 -21.21 -1.65 -1.86
N ARG A 291 -21.91 -1.72 -0.72
CA ARG A 291 -23.32 -1.27 -0.60
C ARG A 291 -23.45 0.24 -0.87
N LEU A 292 -22.55 1.04 -0.33
CA LEU A 292 -22.52 2.49 -0.56
C LEU A 292 -22.18 2.84 -2.01
N ALA A 293 -21.28 2.10 -2.64
CA ALA A 293 -20.91 2.26 -4.04
C ALA A 293 -22.10 2.02 -4.98
N ARG A 294 -22.96 1.03 -4.68
CA ARG A 294 -24.17 0.73 -5.45
C ARG A 294 -25.25 1.81 -5.34
N LYS A 295 -25.43 2.42 -4.15
CA LYS A 295 -26.39 3.52 -3.94
C LYS A 295 -26.07 4.81 -4.71
N LYS A 296 -24.84 4.98 -5.19
CA LYS A 296 -24.38 6.17 -5.92
C LYS A 296 -24.53 6.04 -7.45
N GLU A 297 -25.35 5.11 -7.94
CA GLU A 297 -25.60 4.93 -9.38
C GLU A 297 -26.04 6.25 -10.04
N GLY A 298 -25.17 6.79 -10.89
CA GLY A 298 -25.28 8.10 -11.53
C GLY A 298 -23.91 8.76 -11.78
N GLN A 299 -22.91 8.47 -10.94
CA GLN A 299 -21.52 8.87 -11.19
C GLN A 299 -20.68 7.65 -11.58
N ASN A 300 -19.84 7.83 -12.59
CA ASN A 300 -19.01 6.82 -13.25
C ASN A 300 -18.10 6.06 -12.24
N ASN A 301 -18.63 5.02 -11.60
CA ASN A 301 -17.92 4.26 -10.58
C ASN A 301 -17.23 3.06 -11.24
N GLN A 302 -16.04 3.30 -11.79
CA GLN A 302 -15.20 2.28 -12.44
C GLN A 302 -14.89 1.05 -11.56
N ASN A 303 -15.23 1.08 -10.27
CA ASN A 303 -14.86 0.05 -9.31
C ASN A 303 -15.89 -1.10 -9.14
N LEU A 304 -17.17 -0.86 -9.44
CA LEU A 304 -18.25 -1.84 -9.29
C LEU A 304 -18.89 -2.15 -10.65
N THR A 305 -18.28 -3.07 -11.41
CA THR A 305 -18.81 -3.55 -12.70
C THR A 305 -20.01 -4.47 -12.48
N LYS A 306 -20.86 -4.61 -13.51
CA LYS A 306 -22.02 -5.53 -13.49
C LYS A 306 -21.60 -6.98 -13.18
N GLU A 307 -20.47 -7.41 -13.72
CA GLU A 307 -19.87 -8.74 -13.46
C GLU A 307 -19.52 -8.96 -11.98
N LYS A 308 -18.95 -7.95 -11.30
CA LYS A 308 -18.62 -8.04 -9.86
C LYS A 308 -19.88 -8.13 -9.01
N VAL A 309 -20.94 -7.42 -9.39
CA VAL A 309 -22.24 -7.51 -8.72
C VAL A 309 -22.82 -8.92 -8.88
N GLN A 310 -22.73 -9.50 -10.07
CA GLN A 310 -23.22 -10.87 -10.32
C GLN A 310 -22.45 -11.91 -9.51
N LYS A 311 -21.11 -11.82 -9.44
CA LYS A 311 -20.29 -12.68 -8.57
C LYS A 311 -20.72 -12.56 -7.10
N LEU A 312 -20.90 -11.34 -6.60
CA LEU A 312 -21.33 -11.11 -5.21
C LEU A 312 -22.75 -11.66 -4.93
N ASN A 313 -23.66 -11.57 -5.90
CA ASN A 313 -25.00 -12.17 -5.78
C ASN A 313 -24.94 -13.68 -5.61
N GLN A 314 -24.02 -14.37 -6.30
CA GLN A 314 -23.86 -15.84 -6.19
C GLN A 314 -23.47 -16.31 -4.79
N ILE A 315 -22.78 -15.47 -4.01
CA ILE A 315 -22.37 -15.78 -2.62
C ILE A 315 -23.33 -15.20 -1.57
N GLY A 316 -24.56 -14.82 -1.96
CA GLY A 316 -25.57 -14.34 -1.03
C GLY A 316 -25.38 -12.90 -0.54
N MET A 317 -24.76 -12.02 -1.35
CA MET A 317 -24.59 -10.61 -0.98
C MET A 317 -25.93 -9.89 -0.85
N VAL A 318 -26.28 -9.51 0.38
CA VAL A 318 -27.43 -8.65 0.68
C VAL A 318 -27.03 -7.18 0.46
N TRP A 319 -27.54 -6.57 -0.61
CA TRP A 319 -27.23 -5.19 -1.00
C TRP A 319 -28.01 -4.16 -0.20
N GLU A 320 -29.28 -4.44 0.04
CA GLU A 320 -30.15 -3.63 0.88
C GLU A 320 -30.30 -4.36 2.22
N LYS A 321 -29.58 -3.88 3.23
CA LYS A 321 -29.89 -4.27 4.59
C LYS A 321 -31.31 -3.77 4.88
N LYS A 322 -32.25 -4.66 5.20
CA LYS A 322 -33.59 -4.31 5.70
C LYS A 322 -33.37 -3.23 6.75
N ASP A 323 -34.00 -2.06 6.58
CA ASP A 323 -33.58 -0.85 7.28
C ASP A 323 -33.46 -1.15 8.77
N SER A 324 -32.22 -1.14 9.26
CA SER A 324 -31.91 -1.52 10.62
C SER A 324 -32.62 -0.60 11.63
N TRP A 325 -33.11 0.55 11.17
CA TRP A 325 -33.93 1.44 11.97
C TRP A 325 -35.39 0.99 12.03
N GLU A 326 -36.01 0.66 10.89
CA GLU A 326 -37.41 0.19 10.86
C GLU A 326 -37.58 -1.17 11.52
N TYR A 327 -36.66 -2.10 11.26
CA TYR A 327 -36.67 -3.40 11.91
C TYR A 327 -36.49 -3.27 13.43
N ARG A 328 -35.64 -2.34 13.91
CA ARG A 328 -35.53 -2.05 15.35
C ARG A 328 -36.77 -1.36 15.93
N CYS A 329 -37.48 -0.54 15.15
CA CYS A 329 -38.79 -0.01 15.54
C CYS A 329 -39.83 -1.11 15.69
N GLU A 330 -39.83 -2.10 14.80
CA GLU A 330 -40.72 -3.26 14.89
C GLU A 330 -40.40 -4.10 16.13
N MET A 331 -39.11 -4.37 16.39
CA MET A 331 -38.67 -5.03 17.63
C MET A 331 -39.03 -4.24 18.89
N ALA A 332 -38.92 -2.90 18.87
CA ALA A 332 -39.37 -2.06 19.96
C ALA A 332 -40.89 -2.17 20.16
N LYS A 333 -41.68 -2.18 19.08
CA LYS A 333 -43.14 -2.36 19.14
C LYS A 333 -43.50 -3.73 19.72
N GLU A 334 -42.84 -4.80 19.30
CA GLU A 334 -43.06 -6.14 19.84
C GLU A 334 -42.71 -6.23 21.33
N TYR A 335 -41.58 -5.62 21.73
CA TYR A 335 -41.21 -5.54 23.14
C TYR A 335 -42.26 -4.77 23.95
N PHE A 336 -42.77 -3.64 23.41
CA PHE A 336 -43.82 -2.87 24.05
C PHE A 336 -45.12 -3.68 24.19
N ILE A 337 -45.50 -4.46 23.18
CA ILE A 337 -46.67 -5.35 23.25
C ILE A 337 -46.49 -6.41 24.35
N LYS A 338 -45.29 -6.99 24.50
CA LYS A 338 -45.00 -8.03 25.50
C LYS A 338 -44.89 -7.49 26.93
N HIS A 339 -44.30 -6.31 27.12
CA HIS A 339 -43.92 -5.80 28.45
C HIS A 339 -44.70 -4.54 28.88
N GLY A 340 -45.50 -3.95 28.01
CA GLY A 340 -46.29 -2.73 28.25
C GLY A 340 -45.46 -1.46 28.41
N ASN A 341 -44.13 -1.51 28.23
CA ASN A 341 -43.22 -0.37 28.33
C ASN A 341 -41.94 -0.60 27.50
N LEU A 342 -41.19 0.49 27.24
CA LEU A 342 -39.89 0.48 26.58
C LEU A 342 -38.76 0.99 27.49
N GLU A 343 -38.88 0.73 28.79
CA GLU A 343 -37.85 1.03 29.79
C GLU A 343 -36.87 -0.15 29.86
N ILE A 344 -36.07 -0.27 28.79
CA ILE A 344 -35.12 -1.36 28.62
C ILE A 344 -33.74 -0.94 29.12
N SER A 345 -33.06 -1.81 29.87
CA SER A 345 -31.64 -1.62 30.21
C SER A 345 -30.78 -1.48 28.95
N GLN A 346 -29.77 -0.61 28.96
CA GLN A 346 -28.85 -0.43 27.83
C GLN A 346 -28.13 -1.72 27.41
N GLN A 347 -28.01 -2.68 28.33
CA GLN A 347 -27.37 -3.98 28.11
C GLN A 347 -28.30 -5.04 27.55
N TYR A 348 -29.60 -4.75 27.38
CA TYR A 348 -30.54 -5.69 26.80
C TYR A 348 -30.24 -5.95 25.33
N VAL A 349 -30.17 -7.24 25.00
CA VAL A 349 -29.93 -7.77 23.66
C VAL A 349 -31.12 -8.68 23.31
N THR A 350 -31.67 -8.54 22.10
CA THR A 350 -32.74 -9.41 21.60
C THR A 350 -32.22 -10.81 21.27
N GLU A 351 -33.13 -11.76 21.04
CA GLU A 351 -32.80 -13.13 20.60
C GLU A 351 -31.95 -13.12 19.31
N ASP A 352 -32.18 -12.15 18.42
CA ASP A 352 -31.39 -11.92 17.19
C ASP A 352 -30.05 -11.22 17.41
N GLY A 353 -29.58 -11.07 18.66
CA GLY A 353 -28.30 -10.44 18.98
C GLY A 353 -28.27 -8.91 18.85
N ILE A 354 -29.43 -8.25 18.77
CA ILE A 354 -29.53 -6.80 18.59
C ILE A 354 -29.59 -6.08 19.94
N TRP A 355 -28.70 -5.11 20.15
CA TRP A 355 -28.66 -4.27 21.36
C TRP A 355 -29.77 -3.22 21.36
N LEU A 356 -31.02 -3.66 21.52
CA LEU A 356 -32.21 -2.81 21.45
C LEU A 356 -32.20 -1.72 22.54
N GLY A 357 -31.76 -2.05 23.76
CA GLY A 357 -31.67 -1.08 24.86
C GLY A 357 -30.69 0.06 24.58
N LYS A 358 -29.49 -0.25 24.07
CA LYS A 358 -28.51 0.75 23.64
C LYS A 358 -29.03 1.60 22.48
N TRP A 359 -29.75 0.99 21.55
CA TRP A 359 -30.33 1.70 20.41
C TRP A 359 -31.42 2.70 20.83
N LEU A 360 -32.36 2.30 21.70
CA LEU A 360 -33.39 3.19 22.26
C LEU A 360 -32.77 4.35 23.06
N TYR A 361 -31.72 4.09 23.84
CA TYR A 361 -30.96 5.13 24.54
C TYR A 361 -30.41 6.19 23.56
N ILE A 362 -29.82 5.77 22.44
CA ILE A 362 -29.34 6.68 21.40
C ILE A 362 -30.49 7.51 20.81
N GLN A 363 -31.66 6.91 20.57
CA GLN A 363 -32.83 7.65 20.06
C GLN A 363 -33.30 8.71 21.06
N ARG A 364 -33.39 8.38 22.35
CA ARG A 364 -33.73 9.34 23.43
C ARG A 364 -32.71 10.48 23.52
N MET A 365 -31.42 10.18 23.33
CA MET A 365 -30.37 11.20 23.28
C MET A 365 -30.49 12.14 22.07
N GLN A 366 -30.83 11.62 20.89
CA GLN A 366 -31.05 12.44 19.70
C GLN A 366 -32.29 13.33 19.82
N TYR A 367 -33.36 12.80 20.42
CA TYR A 367 -34.57 13.56 20.75
C TYR A 367 -34.25 14.73 21.70
N LYS A 368 -33.52 14.47 22.80
CA LYS A 368 -33.12 15.50 23.77
C LYS A 368 -32.27 16.61 23.14
N LYS A 369 -31.47 16.29 22.12
CA LYS A 369 -30.64 17.26 21.39
C LYS A 369 -31.40 18.01 20.28
N GLY A 370 -32.65 17.65 20.00
CA GLY A 370 -33.44 18.24 18.90
C GLY A 370 -32.95 17.85 17.50
N VAL A 371 -32.16 16.78 17.36
CA VAL A 371 -31.57 16.34 16.08
C VAL A 371 -32.34 15.18 15.46
N LEU A 372 -33.34 14.63 16.17
CA LEU A 372 -34.13 13.51 15.68
C LEU A 372 -35.11 13.98 14.59
N GLU A 373 -35.02 13.37 13.40
CA GLU A 373 -35.90 13.64 12.27
C GLU A 373 -37.39 13.41 12.64
N GLY A 374 -38.28 14.27 12.15
CA GLY A 374 -39.70 14.25 12.53
C GLY A 374 -40.40 12.91 12.27
N TRP A 375 -40.17 12.30 11.10
CA TRP A 375 -40.75 11.01 10.77
C TRP A 375 -40.24 9.87 11.68
N LYS A 376 -39.01 9.97 12.19
CA LYS A 376 -38.45 9.00 13.16
C LYS A 376 -39.13 9.13 14.51
N LYS A 377 -39.41 10.37 14.94
CA LYS A 377 -40.17 10.66 16.16
C LYS A 377 -41.56 10.04 16.09
N GLU A 378 -42.32 10.32 15.03
CA GLU A 378 -43.69 9.80 14.86
C GLU A 378 -43.74 8.28 14.87
N LYS A 379 -42.78 7.62 14.21
CA LYS A 379 -42.74 6.16 14.10
C LYS A 379 -42.35 5.49 15.43
N LEU A 380 -41.49 6.12 16.23
CA LEU A 380 -41.18 5.65 17.60
C LEU A 380 -42.33 5.90 18.58
N GLU A 381 -43.06 7.01 18.44
CA GLU A 381 -44.28 7.28 19.22
C GLU A 381 -45.37 6.23 18.93
N LYS A 382 -45.55 5.86 17.65
CA LYS A 382 -46.41 4.74 17.25
C LYS A 382 -45.94 3.38 17.81
N ALA A 383 -44.65 3.22 18.09
CA ALA A 383 -44.10 2.03 18.74
C ALA A 383 -44.27 2.04 20.28
N GLY A 384 -44.76 3.13 20.87
CA GLY A 384 -45.01 3.25 22.30
C GLY A 384 -43.85 3.84 23.10
N ILE A 385 -42.89 4.52 22.46
CA ILE A 385 -41.79 5.15 23.20
C ILE A 385 -42.31 6.28 24.10
N CYS A 386 -41.86 6.30 25.36
CA CYS A 386 -42.07 7.44 26.24
C CYS A 386 -40.81 8.32 26.23
N TRP A 387 -40.93 9.56 25.77
CA TRP A 387 -39.82 10.52 25.77
C TRP A 387 -39.52 11.11 27.15
N LYS A 388 -40.48 11.02 28.08
CA LYS A 388 -40.29 11.47 29.45
C LYS A 388 -39.25 10.59 30.14
N SER A 389 -38.38 11.20 30.92
CA SER A 389 -37.43 10.47 31.76
C SER A 389 -38.15 9.69 32.85
N ALA A 390 -37.54 8.62 33.34
CA ALA A 390 -38.05 7.89 34.52
C ALA A 390 -38.27 8.81 35.73
N SER A 391 -37.44 9.85 35.88
CA SER A 391 -37.61 10.89 36.90
C SER A 391 -38.84 11.77 36.70
N GLU A 392 -39.16 12.15 35.45
CA GLU A 392 -40.36 12.94 35.12
C GLU A 392 -41.62 12.10 35.31
N LEU A 393 -41.62 10.84 34.88
CA LEU A 393 -42.73 9.92 35.12
C LEU A 393 -42.95 9.67 36.62
N ALA A 394 -41.88 9.49 37.39
CA ALA A 394 -41.96 9.35 38.84
C ALA A 394 -42.43 10.64 39.54
N PHE A 395 -42.10 11.80 38.98
CA PHE A 395 -42.60 13.08 39.43
C PHE A 395 -44.11 13.22 39.16
N GLU A 396 -44.55 12.91 37.93
CA GLU A 396 -45.97 12.91 37.56
C GLU A 396 -46.80 11.92 38.37
N LYS A 397 -46.28 10.71 38.61
CA LYS A 397 -46.94 9.73 39.49
C LYS A 397 -47.11 10.29 40.91
N GLY A 398 -46.08 10.97 41.42
CA GLY A 398 -46.16 11.62 42.72
C GLY A 398 -47.17 12.76 42.77
N CYS A 399 -47.22 13.61 41.73
CA CYS A 399 -48.22 14.66 41.60
C CYS A 399 -49.65 14.10 41.53
N LYS A 400 -49.89 13.03 40.76
CA LYS A 400 -51.20 12.37 40.70
C LYS A 400 -51.62 11.78 42.05
N ALA A 401 -50.70 11.08 42.73
CA ALA A 401 -50.97 10.54 44.06
C ALA A 401 -51.26 11.66 45.08
N LEU A 402 -50.61 12.82 44.92
CA LEU A 402 -50.85 14.00 45.73
C LEU A 402 -52.23 14.64 45.44
N GLU A 403 -52.61 14.76 44.17
CA GLU A 403 -53.95 15.21 43.75
C GLU A 403 -55.06 14.27 44.28
N GLU A 404 -54.85 12.96 44.24
CA GLU A 404 -55.77 11.95 44.79
C GLU A 404 -55.91 12.07 46.32
N TYR A 405 -54.78 12.27 47.01
CA TYR A 405 -54.79 12.52 48.45
C TYR A 405 -55.60 13.78 48.82
N PHE A 406 -55.39 14.89 48.12
CA PHE A 406 -56.13 16.13 48.38
C PHE A 406 -57.62 16.01 48.07
N SER A 407 -57.96 15.30 47.00
CA SER A 407 -59.35 15.03 46.65
C SER A 407 -60.06 14.25 47.77
N LYS A 408 -59.36 13.32 48.43
CA LYS A 408 -59.93 12.46 49.48
C LYS A 408 -59.97 13.10 50.86
N TYR A 409 -58.89 13.73 51.32
CA TYR A 409 -58.75 14.17 52.71
C TYR A 409 -58.90 15.68 52.90
N LYS A 410 -58.90 16.48 51.82
CA LYS A 410 -58.97 17.97 51.84
C LYS A 410 -57.99 18.62 52.86
N SER A 411 -56.91 17.93 53.20
CA SER A 411 -55.91 18.36 54.17
C SER A 411 -54.54 18.45 53.51
N LEU A 412 -53.79 19.49 53.85
CA LEU A 412 -52.45 19.77 53.34
C LEU A 412 -51.35 19.03 54.14
N GLU A 413 -51.71 18.43 55.27
CA GLU A 413 -50.76 17.73 56.12
C GLU A 413 -50.62 16.26 55.72
N ILE A 414 -49.45 15.93 55.17
CA ILE A 414 -49.07 14.56 54.80
C ILE A 414 -47.93 14.12 55.72
N SER A 415 -48.20 13.13 56.57
CA SER A 415 -47.17 12.50 57.39
C SER A 415 -46.11 11.84 56.49
N LYS A 416 -44.83 11.94 56.87
CA LYS A 416 -43.70 11.34 56.14
C LYS A 416 -43.86 9.83 55.90
N GLY A 417 -44.56 9.14 56.80
CA GLY A 417 -44.83 7.71 56.73
C GLY A 417 -46.05 7.32 55.89
N TYR A 418 -46.81 8.28 55.37
CA TYR A 418 -48.06 7.99 54.66
C TYR A 418 -47.85 7.20 53.36
N VAL A 419 -48.65 6.14 53.21
CA VAL A 419 -48.66 5.23 52.07
C VAL A 419 -50.07 5.21 51.48
N MET A 420 -50.18 5.39 50.17
CA MET A 420 -51.43 5.31 49.42
C MET A 420 -51.97 3.86 49.41
N PRO A 421 -53.28 3.65 49.14
CA PRO A 421 -53.88 2.31 49.04
C PRO A 421 -53.21 1.41 47.99
N ASP A 422 -52.61 1.97 46.95
CA ASP A 422 -51.84 1.26 45.92
C ASP A 422 -50.41 0.90 46.36
N GLY A 423 -50.04 1.19 47.63
CA GLY A 423 -48.71 0.98 48.19
C GLY A 423 -47.71 2.10 47.92
N TYR A 424 -48.11 3.18 47.22
CA TYR A 424 -47.20 4.29 46.91
C TYR A 424 -46.89 5.13 48.16
N ARG A 425 -45.61 5.23 48.52
CA ARG A 425 -45.14 5.99 49.71
C ARG A 425 -45.14 7.51 49.46
N LEU A 426 -46.33 8.09 49.35
CA LEU A 426 -46.54 9.51 49.05
C LEU A 426 -45.86 10.42 50.08
N GLY A 427 -45.98 10.15 51.38
CA GLY A 427 -45.36 10.98 52.42
C GLY A 427 -43.84 11.08 52.30
N SER A 428 -43.18 9.97 51.96
CA SER A 428 -41.74 9.92 51.73
C SER A 428 -41.33 10.58 50.41
N TRP A 429 -42.21 10.60 49.42
CA TRP A 429 -41.99 11.33 48.17
C TRP A 429 -42.12 12.85 48.38
N VAL A 430 -43.18 13.33 49.03
CA VAL A 430 -43.37 14.76 49.36
C VAL A 430 -42.21 15.29 50.19
N TYR A 431 -41.78 14.55 51.23
CA TYR A 431 -40.61 14.92 52.03
C TYR A 431 -39.33 15.10 51.17
N ARG A 432 -39.11 14.22 50.17
CA ARG A 432 -37.98 14.34 49.24
C ARG A 432 -38.11 15.56 48.32
N GLN A 433 -39.32 15.91 47.87
CA GLN A 433 -39.52 17.10 47.05
C GLN A 433 -39.29 18.39 47.85
N ARG A 434 -39.79 18.48 49.10
CA ARG A 434 -39.50 19.60 50.00
C ARG A 434 -37.99 19.79 50.24
N LYS A 435 -37.26 18.69 50.47
CA LYS A 435 -35.80 18.72 50.58
C LYS A 435 -35.14 19.22 49.29
N LYS A 436 -35.55 18.74 48.12
CA LYS A 436 -35.01 19.20 46.83
C LYS A 436 -35.27 20.68 46.57
N LYS A 437 -36.44 21.20 46.96
CA LYS A 437 -36.78 22.62 46.85
C LYS A 437 -35.84 23.47 47.70
N ARG A 438 -35.66 23.11 48.97
CA ARG A 438 -34.71 23.78 49.88
C ARG A 438 -33.28 23.72 49.37
N ASP A 439 -32.87 22.59 48.80
CA ASP A 439 -31.53 22.40 48.26
C ASP A 439 -31.35 23.06 46.85
N GLY A 440 -32.36 23.75 46.31
CA GLY A 440 -32.30 24.43 45.01
C GLY A 440 -32.22 23.49 43.79
N LYS A 441 -32.67 22.24 43.92
CA LYS A 441 -32.51 21.17 42.92
C LYS A 441 -33.77 20.89 42.08
N LEU A 442 -34.84 21.67 42.27
CA LEU A 442 -36.04 21.59 41.44
C LEU A 442 -35.92 22.53 40.25
N THR A 443 -36.45 22.13 39.10
CA THR A 443 -36.65 23.06 37.98
C THR A 443 -37.75 24.06 38.33
N GLY A 444 -37.75 25.24 37.68
CA GLY A 444 -38.78 26.27 37.92
C GLY A 444 -40.21 25.73 37.74
N GLU A 445 -40.44 24.99 36.66
CA GLU A 445 -41.73 24.34 36.37
C GLU A 445 -42.14 23.31 37.43
N GLN A 446 -41.19 22.52 37.96
CA GLN A 446 -41.46 21.57 39.04
C GLN A 446 -41.83 22.27 40.36
N ALA A 447 -41.15 23.38 40.66
CA ALA A 447 -41.42 24.17 41.86
C ALA A 447 -42.81 24.84 41.78
N GLU A 448 -43.15 25.42 40.63
CA GLU A 448 -44.47 26.01 40.37
C GLU A 448 -45.57 24.95 40.47
N ARG A 449 -45.38 23.78 39.84
CA ARG A 449 -46.38 22.70 39.88
C ARG A 449 -46.63 22.18 41.30
N LEU A 450 -45.57 22.05 42.12
CA LEU A 450 -45.71 21.65 43.52
C LEU A 450 -46.37 22.74 44.37
N ALA A 451 -46.12 24.02 44.09
CA ALA A 451 -46.77 25.14 44.77
C ALA A 451 -48.28 25.17 44.52
N VAL A 452 -48.73 24.92 43.28
CA VAL A 452 -50.16 24.78 42.94
C VAL A 452 -50.80 23.62 43.72
N LEU A 453 -50.04 22.55 43.97
CA LEU A 453 -50.47 21.40 44.76
C LEU A 453 -50.23 21.62 46.27
N GLY A 454 -50.04 22.85 46.75
CA GLY A 454 -49.93 23.14 48.19
C GLY A 454 -48.71 22.52 48.89
N VAL A 455 -47.68 22.13 48.13
CA VAL A 455 -46.39 21.67 48.67
C VAL A 455 -45.39 22.81 48.57
N GLU A 456 -45.32 23.59 49.64
CA GLU A 456 -44.32 24.64 49.80
C GLU A 456 -42.96 24.13 50.30
#